data_AF-A0A933X496-F1
#
_entry.id   AF-A0A933X496-F1
#
_cell.length_a   1.000
_cell.length_b   1.000
_cell.length_c   1.000
_cell.angle_alpha   90.00
_cell.angle_beta   90.00
_cell.angle_gamma   90.00
#
_symmetry.space_group_name_H-M   'P 1'
#
loop_
_entity.id
_entity.type
_entity.pdbx_description
1 polymer ?
#
loop_
_entity_poly.entity_id
_entity_poly.type
_entity_poly.pdbx_seq_one_letter_code
_entity_poly.pdbx_strand_id
1 'polypeptide(L)'
;MNWVHHRLALRALLTLALSASCWLPAGAAESEHLFWDRDQQRVDANVQTWDVAPLLQKIARRTGWQIYLQPDTTQVVRTRFRNLSEGDALRRLLGDLSFVLVPQTNGAANLYVFRTSRDQATQLIRAADTAGKANTKRIEDELIAILKPGEKIEDLAKRLGAKVTGRIDELNAYRLKFTDAESARKARQALLDDPSVASVDYNYNVPRPEYAEAQGGNAPRFSLMPKSPADGKFLTVGLIDSAVQSGLGRFGDFLLDSMSVAGKATPSDAEPTHGTAMAETILNGLAAVSGKDGSTTVRILPVDVYGNNSQSSTFDVAYGIFQAINAGAKIINLSMGSEADSPFLHDVIKAGYDQGVIFFAAAGNEPVTTPFDPAAWPETTAVTAVDRRGNIASYANRGDFVKAAGPGTVAITFGNQTWLIAGTSSSTAYLSGVAAAIAEATKKPLSEVQAAVQKMMAVPKQGQ
;
A
#
# COMPACT_ATOMS: atom_id res chain seq x y z
N MET A 1 25.25 31.62 69.90
CA MET A 1 26.56 31.90 69.28
C MET A 1 26.82 30.79 68.26
N ASN A 2 26.99 31.02 66.95
CA ASN A 2 27.15 32.29 66.22
C ASN A 2 26.42 32.34 64.85
N TRP A 3 26.31 33.57 64.35
CA TRP A 3 25.95 34.00 62.98
C TRP A 3 27.22 34.05 62.09
N VAL A 4 27.26 34.06 60.75
CA VAL A 4 26.42 33.74 59.55
C VAL A 4 27.44 33.63 58.34
N HIS A 5 27.23 33.67 57.01
CA HIS A 5 26.10 33.79 56.04
C HIS A 5 26.61 33.43 54.62
N HIS A 6 25.69 33.09 53.67
CA HIS A 6 25.86 33.31 52.20
C HIS A 6 27.03 32.53 51.49
N ARG A 7 27.20 32.48 50.14
CA ARG A 7 26.31 32.50 48.94
C ARG A 7 27.08 31.94 47.71
N LEU A 8 26.36 31.23 46.81
CA LEU A 8 26.50 31.16 45.33
C LEU A 8 27.87 31.08 44.57
N ALA A 9 27.92 30.10 43.64
CA ALA A 9 28.59 30.13 42.32
C ALA A 9 30.15 30.02 42.27
N LEU A 10 30.84 29.72 41.14
CA LEU A 10 30.46 29.58 39.71
C LEU A 10 31.46 28.68 38.91
N ARG A 11 30.99 27.92 37.89
CA ARG A 11 31.67 27.43 36.64
C ARG A 11 33.05 26.70 36.64
N ALA A 12 33.04 25.48 36.04
CA ALA A 12 33.99 24.92 35.04
C ALA A 12 35.50 24.67 35.43
N LEU A 13 36.32 23.87 34.72
CA LEU A 13 36.24 23.10 33.44
C LEU A 13 37.28 21.93 33.45
N LEU A 14 37.37 21.17 32.34
CA LEU A 14 38.49 20.28 31.90
C LEU A 14 38.77 18.92 32.58
N THR A 15 38.24 17.87 31.93
CA THR A 15 38.95 16.67 31.43
C THR A 15 40.05 15.96 32.26
N LEU A 16 39.85 14.65 32.46
CA LEU A 16 40.60 13.64 31.69
C LEU A 16 39.73 12.38 31.48
N ALA A 17 40.02 11.60 30.44
CA ALA A 17 39.32 10.35 30.14
C ALA A 17 40.30 9.17 30.18
N LEU A 18 39.85 8.01 30.67
CA LEU A 18 40.54 6.73 30.42
C LEU A 18 39.54 5.66 29.98
N SER A 19 39.98 4.87 29.00
CA SER A 19 39.20 3.90 28.24
C SER A 19 38.77 2.65 29.03
N ALA A 20 37.52 2.23 28.86
CA ALA A 20 37.10 0.84 29.04
C ALA A 20 36.63 0.28 27.68
N SER A 21 37.55 -0.38 26.96
CA SER A 21 37.34 -0.77 25.56
C SER A 21 36.52 -2.07 25.42
N CYS A 22 35.19 -1.96 25.54
CA CYS A 22 34.30 -3.03 25.08
C CYS A 22 34.39 -3.17 23.55
N TRP A 23 34.72 -4.38 23.07
CA TRP A 23 34.68 -4.71 21.65
C TRP A 23 33.24 -4.76 21.16
N LEU A 24 32.81 -3.74 20.42
CA LEU A 24 31.65 -3.84 19.55
C LEU A 24 32.02 -4.67 18.31
N PRO A 25 31.19 -5.64 17.88
CA PRO A 25 31.33 -6.24 16.56
C PRO A 25 31.18 -5.15 15.49
N ALA A 26 32.18 -4.99 14.63
CA ALA A 26 32.12 -4.01 13.55
C ALA A 26 31.17 -4.50 12.45
N GLY A 27 30.18 -3.67 12.10
CA GLY A 27 29.30 -3.90 10.96
C GLY A 27 27.92 -4.46 11.30
N ALA A 28 27.02 -3.58 11.74
CA ALA A 28 25.64 -3.70 11.27
C ALA A 28 25.68 -3.53 9.74
N ALA A 29 25.17 -4.50 8.98
CA ALA A 29 25.18 -4.42 7.53
C ALA A 29 24.23 -3.30 7.07
N GLU A 30 24.75 -2.29 6.36
CA GLU A 30 23.88 -1.36 5.64
C GLU A 30 23.07 -2.16 4.61
N SER A 31 21.76 -1.95 4.61
CA SER A 31 20.82 -2.57 3.68
C SER A 31 21.13 -2.20 2.23
N GLU A 32 20.84 -3.11 1.31
CA GLU A 32 21.02 -2.82 -0.11
C GLU A 32 20.07 -1.71 -0.57
N HIS A 33 20.59 -0.71 -1.26
CA HIS A 33 19.82 0.42 -1.77
C HIS A 33 20.40 0.98 -3.07
N LEU A 34 19.52 1.60 -3.84
CA LEU A 34 19.85 2.50 -4.95
C LEU A 34 18.89 3.69 -4.82
N PHE A 35 19.44 4.88 -4.59
CA PHE A 35 18.70 6.13 -4.45
C PHE A 35 19.09 7.07 -5.60
N TRP A 36 18.13 7.83 -6.13
CA TRP A 36 18.33 8.70 -7.29
C TRP A 36 17.54 10.00 -7.13
N ASP A 37 18.21 11.03 -6.62
CA ASP A 37 17.70 12.39 -6.53
C ASP A 37 17.68 13.03 -7.91
N ARG A 38 16.47 13.28 -8.42
CA ARG A 38 16.22 13.90 -9.73
C ARG A 38 16.34 15.42 -9.73
N ASP A 39 16.16 16.06 -8.58
CA ASP A 39 16.19 17.52 -8.44
C ASP A 39 17.65 18.01 -8.26
N GLN A 40 18.51 17.20 -7.65
CA GLN A 40 19.94 17.47 -7.46
C GLN A 40 20.85 16.71 -8.45
N GLN A 41 20.30 15.79 -9.24
CA GLN A 41 21.03 14.86 -10.13
C GLN A 41 22.10 14.04 -9.37
N ARG A 42 21.72 13.48 -8.21
CA ARG A 42 22.61 12.74 -7.30
C ARG A 42 22.14 11.31 -7.06
N VAL A 43 23.11 10.42 -6.90
CA VAL A 43 22.85 8.99 -6.71
C VAL A 43 23.66 8.47 -5.53
N ASP A 44 23.00 7.72 -4.66
CA ASP A 44 23.63 6.87 -3.65
C ASP A 44 23.37 5.40 -4.00
N ALA A 45 24.32 4.52 -3.71
CA ALA A 45 24.11 3.08 -3.83
C ALA A 45 24.89 2.29 -2.79
N ASN A 46 24.29 1.17 -2.38
CA ASN A 46 24.92 0.08 -1.67
C ASN A 46 24.34 -1.20 -2.25
N VAL A 47 25.07 -1.85 -3.14
CA VAL A 47 24.66 -3.06 -3.85
C VAL A 47 25.72 -4.11 -3.57
N GLN A 48 25.33 -5.21 -2.93
CA GLN A 48 26.20 -6.31 -2.54
C GLN A 48 26.17 -7.43 -3.58
N THR A 49 25.00 -7.74 -4.15
CA THR A 49 24.80 -8.70 -5.26
C THR A 49 23.49 -8.47 -6.01
N TRP A 50 23.45 -7.57 -6.99
CA TRP A 50 22.31 -7.46 -7.94
C TRP A 50 22.73 -7.82 -9.36
N ASP A 51 21.89 -8.56 -10.08
CA ASP A 51 22.06 -8.73 -11.52
C ASP A 51 21.78 -7.43 -12.28
N VAL A 52 22.52 -7.20 -13.36
CA VAL A 52 22.47 -5.94 -14.11
C VAL A 52 21.10 -5.66 -14.75
N ALA A 53 20.34 -6.68 -15.16
CA ALA A 53 18.98 -6.48 -15.66
C ALA A 53 18.05 -5.95 -14.55
N PRO A 54 17.87 -6.63 -13.38
CA PRO A 54 17.21 -6.06 -12.20
C PRO A 54 17.69 -4.68 -11.75
N LEU A 55 18.99 -4.38 -11.89
CA LEU A 55 19.52 -3.05 -11.59
C LEU A 55 19.04 -1.99 -12.60
N LEU A 56 19.20 -2.23 -13.90
CA LEU A 56 18.73 -1.35 -14.97
C LEU A 56 17.20 -1.17 -14.90
N GLN A 57 16.47 -2.22 -14.52
CA GLN A 57 15.03 -2.17 -14.26
C GLN A 57 14.66 -1.19 -13.14
N LYS A 58 15.44 -1.14 -12.05
CA LYS A 58 15.28 -0.14 -10.97
C LYS A 58 15.65 1.26 -11.44
N ILE A 59 16.70 1.43 -12.25
CA ILE A 59 17.08 2.73 -12.83
C ILE A 59 15.96 3.26 -13.73
N ALA A 60 15.42 2.44 -14.63
CA ALA A 60 14.34 2.82 -15.54
C ALA A 60 13.10 3.39 -14.82
N ARG A 61 12.69 2.78 -13.70
CA ARG A 61 11.60 3.31 -12.85
C ARG A 61 11.93 4.67 -12.25
N ARG A 62 13.14 4.82 -11.72
CA ARG A 62 13.58 6.02 -10.99
C ARG A 62 13.70 7.24 -11.91
N THR A 63 14.30 7.04 -13.09
CA THR A 63 14.59 8.14 -14.02
C THR A 63 13.47 8.36 -15.06
N GLY A 64 12.63 7.34 -15.29
CA GLY A 64 11.66 7.28 -16.38
C GLY A 64 12.30 7.00 -17.76
N TRP A 65 13.61 6.72 -17.82
CA TRP A 65 14.35 6.55 -19.08
C TRP A 65 13.95 5.27 -19.83
N GLN A 66 14.00 5.33 -21.16
CA GLN A 66 13.94 4.12 -21.99
C GLN A 66 15.32 3.47 -22.00
N ILE A 67 15.47 2.36 -21.30
CA ILE A 67 16.76 1.68 -21.14
C ILE A 67 16.83 0.48 -22.09
N TYR A 68 17.93 0.37 -22.82
CA TYR A 68 18.21 -0.73 -23.74
C TYR A 68 19.50 -1.43 -23.31
N LEU A 69 19.49 -2.75 -23.27
CA LEU A 69 20.64 -3.60 -22.98
C LEU A 69 20.98 -4.43 -24.22
N GLN A 70 22.25 -4.81 -24.35
CA GLN A 70 22.67 -5.83 -25.30
C GLN A 70 22.13 -7.21 -24.87
N PRO A 71 21.44 -7.98 -25.75
CA PRO A 71 20.94 -9.32 -25.43
C PRO A 71 21.99 -10.22 -24.77
N ASP A 72 21.52 -11.13 -23.92
CA ASP A 72 22.32 -12.12 -23.18
C ASP A 72 23.41 -11.52 -22.24
N THR A 73 23.37 -10.21 -21.97
CA THR A 73 24.32 -9.55 -21.06
C THR A 73 24.01 -9.89 -19.59
N THR A 74 24.65 -10.94 -19.08
CA THR A 74 24.74 -11.22 -17.65
C THR A 74 25.89 -10.45 -17.00
N GLN A 75 25.66 -9.93 -15.79
CA GLN A 75 26.68 -9.32 -14.93
C GLN A 75 26.11 -9.13 -13.52
N VAL A 76 26.86 -9.54 -12.48
CA VAL A 76 26.54 -9.20 -11.08
C VAL A 76 27.25 -7.90 -10.71
N VAL A 77 26.50 -6.94 -10.22
CA VAL A 77 26.98 -5.63 -9.77
C VAL A 77 27.23 -5.68 -8.26
N ARG A 78 28.39 -5.15 -7.85
CA ARG A 78 28.78 -4.93 -6.45
C ARG A 78 29.42 -3.55 -6.33
N THR A 79 28.77 -2.62 -5.64
CA THR A 79 29.23 -1.23 -5.58
C THR A 79 28.65 -0.51 -4.38
N ARG A 80 29.43 0.38 -3.74
CA ARG A 80 28.97 1.24 -2.66
C ARG A 80 29.55 2.65 -2.85
N PHE A 81 28.68 3.65 -2.90
CA PHE A 81 29.03 5.06 -3.07
C PHE A 81 27.92 5.97 -2.56
N ARG A 82 28.24 7.25 -2.34
CA ARG A 82 27.27 8.29 -2.00
C ARG A 82 27.52 9.58 -2.77
N ASN A 83 26.47 10.36 -3.03
CA ASN A 83 26.45 11.69 -3.61
C ASN A 83 27.20 11.84 -4.96
N LEU A 84 27.18 10.79 -5.79
CA LEU A 84 27.78 10.85 -7.13
C LEU A 84 26.84 11.53 -8.13
N SER A 85 27.42 12.11 -9.19
CA SER A 85 26.64 12.56 -10.35
C SER A 85 26.00 11.36 -11.06
N GLU A 86 24.90 11.57 -11.78
CA GLU A 86 24.26 10.52 -12.60
C GLU A 86 25.27 9.80 -13.52
N GLY A 87 26.21 10.54 -14.13
CA GLY A 87 27.22 10.00 -15.03
C GLY A 87 28.33 9.19 -14.34
N ASP A 88 28.71 9.54 -13.11
CA ASP A 88 29.71 8.79 -12.33
C ASP A 88 29.07 7.57 -11.64
N ALA A 89 27.82 7.72 -11.22
CA ALA A 89 27.02 6.65 -10.66
C ALA A 89 26.77 5.55 -11.69
N LEU A 90 26.40 5.89 -12.93
CA LEU A 90 26.27 4.90 -14.01
C LEU A 90 27.56 4.11 -14.24
N ARG A 91 28.74 4.75 -14.23
CA ARG A 91 30.03 4.02 -14.30
C ARG A 91 30.20 3.06 -13.13
N ARG A 92 29.88 3.50 -11.92
CA ARG A 92 29.97 2.70 -10.68
C ARG A 92 28.95 1.56 -10.60
N LEU A 93 27.82 1.68 -11.28
CA LEU A 93 26.72 0.72 -11.33
C LEU A 93 26.86 -0.28 -12.47
N LEU A 94 27.41 0.14 -13.61
CA LEU A 94 27.49 -0.68 -14.83
C LEU A 94 28.87 -1.32 -15.04
N GLY A 95 29.90 -0.86 -14.33
CA GLY A 95 31.22 -1.49 -14.30
C GLY A 95 31.86 -1.57 -15.68
N ASP A 96 32.12 -2.79 -16.15
CA ASP A 96 32.74 -3.06 -17.45
C ASP A 96 31.79 -2.89 -18.66
N LEU A 97 30.53 -2.52 -18.43
CA LEU A 97 29.58 -2.22 -19.51
C LEU A 97 29.71 -0.77 -19.97
N SER A 98 29.88 -0.61 -21.28
CA SER A 98 29.77 0.69 -21.93
C SER A 98 28.31 1.17 -21.92
N PHE A 99 28.10 2.48 -21.79
CA PHE A 99 26.77 3.08 -21.86
C PHE A 99 26.77 4.44 -22.56
N VAL A 100 25.62 4.80 -23.13
CA VAL A 100 25.36 6.12 -23.73
C VAL A 100 23.97 6.59 -23.30
N LEU A 101 23.91 7.73 -22.60
CA LEU A 101 22.67 8.41 -22.26
C LEU A 101 22.37 9.49 -23.31
N VAL A 102 21.18 9.45 -23.90
CA VAL A 102 20.75 10.35 -24.99
C VAL A 102 19.49 11.11 -24.56
N PRO A 103 19.60 12.39 -24.14
CA PRO A 103 18.45 13.25 -23.87
C PRO A 103 17.49 13.33 -25.06
N GLN A 104 16.18 13.39 -24.79
CA GLN A 104 15.14 13.57 -25.79
C GLN A 104 14.49 14.95 -25.63
N THR A 105 14.23 15.64 -26.74
CA THR A 105 13.73 17.04 -26.71
C THR A 105 12.34 17.16 -26.07
N ASN A 106 11.48 16.15 -26.24
CA ASN A 106 10.10 16.12 -25.76
C ASN A 106 9.78 14.80 -25.02
N GLY A 107 10.74 14.22 -24.28
CA GLY A 107 10.55 12.93 -23.62
C GLY A 107 11.62 12.58 -22.59
N ALA A 108 11.49 11.42 -21.96
CA ALA A 108 12.56 10.88 -21.11
C ALA A 108 13.77 10.47 -21.95
N ALA A 109 14.97 10.54 -21.37
CA ALA A 109 16.21 10.17 -22.06
C ALA A 109 16.27 8.65 -22.36
N ASN A 110 17.06 8.28 -23.37
CA ASN A 110 17.30 6.88 -23.72
C ASN A 110 18.71 6.48 -23.22
N LEU A 111 18.81 5.41 -22.42
CA LEU A 111 20.08 4.84 -21.98
C LEU A 111 20.36 3.55 -22.73
N TYR A 112 21.43 3.51 -23.53
CA TYR A 112 21.90 2.31 -24.22
C TYR A 112 23.06 1.71 -23.43
N VAL A 113 23.04 0.40 -23.14
CA VAL A 113 24.04 -0.32 -22.34
C VAL A 113 24.49 -1.57 -23.08
N PHE A 114 25.81 -1.75 -23.25
CA PHE A 114 26.38 -2.74 -24.17
C PHE A 114 27.81 -3.13 -23.78
N ARG A 115 28.27 -4.28 -24.29
CA ARG A 115 29.67 -4.73 -24.19
C ARG A 115 30.53 -4.32 -25.39
N THR A 116 29.96 -4.27 -26.60
CA THR A 116 30.74 -4.07 -27.84
C THR A 116 30.37 -2.80 -28.61
N SER A 117 29.11 -2.57 -28.95
CA SER A 117 28.67 -1.35 -29.62
C SER A 117 27.23 -0.97 -29.27
N ARG A 118 26.90 0.33 -29.40
CA ARG A 118 25.58 0.88 -29.08
C ARG A 118 24.44 0.18 -29.83
N ASP A 119 24.67 -0.16 -31.09
CA ASP A 119 23.64 -0.74 -31.97
C ASP A 119 23.30 -2.19 -31.61
N GLN A 120 24.08 -2.83 -30.72
CA GLN A 120 23.75 -4.12 -30.12
C GLN A 120 22.81 -3.98 -28.91
N ALA A 121 22.66 -2.78 -28.32
CA ALA A 121 21.70 -2.52 -27.25
C ALA A 121 20.27 -2.45 -27.81
N THR A 122 19.71 -3.61 -28.13
CA THR A 122 18.42 -3.80 -28.81
C THR A 122 17.33 -4.34 -27.88
N GLN A 123 17.69 -5.02 -26.81
CA GLN A 123 16.73 -5.50 -25.81
C GLN A 123 16.30 -4.31 -24.95
N LEU A 124 15.09 -3.79 -25.17
CA LEU A 124 14.48 -2.82 -24.25
C LEU A 124 14.38 -3.46 -22.86
N ILE A 125 15.18 -2.98 -21.92
CA ILE A 125 14.94 -3.15 -20.49
C ILE A 125 13.76 -2.25 -20.13
N ARG A 126 12.57 -2.81 -20.34
CA ARG A 126 11.41 -2.42 -19.54
C ARG A 126 11.85 -2.48 -18.08
N ALA A 127 11.53 -1.44 -17.31
CA ALA A 127 11.39 -1.59 -15.87
C ALA A 127 10.66 -2.92 -15.60
N ALA A 128 11.22 -3.77 -14.74
CA ALA A 128 10.86 -5.19 -14.63
C ALA A 128 9.35 -5.37 -14.70
N ASP A 129 8.83 -6.39 -15.40
CA ASP A 129 7.38 -6.67 -15.50
C ASP A 129 6.77 -7.17 -14.15
N THR A 130 7.37 -6.80 -13.01
CA THR A 130 6.63 -6.36 -11.80
C THR A 130 6.17 -4.90 -11.92
N ALA A 131 6.24 -4.30 -13.11
CA ALA A 131 5.20 -3.45 -13.61
C ALA A 131 4.01 -4.38 -13.79
N GLY A 132 3.38 -4.69 -12.66
CA GLY A 132 2.00 -5.07 -12.72
C GLY A 132 1.28 -3.87 -13.37
N LYS A 133 0.61 -4.03 -14.51
CA LYS A 133 -0.49 -4.97 -14.66
C LYS A 133 -0.95 -5.53 -13.33
N ALA A 134 -2.07 -5.04 -12.82
CA ALA A 134 -2.96 -5.91 -12.06
C ALA A 134 -3.50 -7.02 -12.98
N ASN A 135 -2.60 -7.88 -13.48
CA ASN A 135 -2.83 -9.08 -14.27
C ASN A 135 -3.46 -10.08 -13.32
N THR A 136 -4.75 -9.85 -13.04
CA THR A 136 -5.39 -10.28 -11.80
C THR A 136 -5.66 -11.76 -11.88
N LYS A 137 -4.63 -12.51 -11.55
CA LYS A 137 -4.53 -13.90 -11.92
C LYS A 137 -5.53 -14.66 -11.06
N ARG A 138 -6.54 -15.23 -11.71
CA ARG A 138 -7.39 -16.25 -11.09
C ARG A 138 -6.50 -17.28 -10.40
N ILE A 139 -6.86 -17.64 -9.18
CA ILE A 139 -6.25 -18.76 -8.46
C ILE A 139 -6.86 -20.01 -9.09
N GLU A 140 -6.17 -20.51 -10.12
CA GLU A 140 -6.71 -21.49 -11.09
C GLU A 140 -7.27 -22.78 -10.47
N ASP A 141 -6.75 -23.17 -9.30
CA ASP A 141 -7.15 -24.34 -8.52
C ASP A 141 -8.11 -24.01 -7.35
N GLU A 142 -8.73 -22.82 -7.34
CA GLU A 142 -9.70 -22.38 -6.33
C GLU A 142 -11.02 -21.85 -6.91
N LEU A 143 -12.11 -22.09 -6.17
CA LEU A 143 -13.43 -21.52 -6.40
C LEU A 143 -14.00 -20.97 -5.09
N ILE A 144 -14.92 -20.01 -5.20
CA ILE A 144 -15.76 -19.55 -4.10
C ILE A 144 -17.18 -20.07 -4.36
N ALA A 145 -17.71 -20.87 -3.44
CA ALA A 145 -19.07 -21.40 -3.51
C ALA A 145 -19.92 -20.78 -2.39
N ILE A 146 -21.05 -20.18 -2.75
CA ILE A 146 -22.04 -19.65 -1.81
C ILE A 146 -23.18 -20.66 -1.78
N LEU A 147 -23.51 -21.20 -0.61
CA LEU A 147 -24.57 -22.19 -0.45
C LEU A 147 -25.90 -21.56 -0.03
N LYS A 148 -26.98 -22.31 -0.22
CA LYS A 148 -28.30 -21.96 0.33
C LYS A 148 -28.32 -22.21 1.85
N PRO A 149 -29.09 -21.43 2.63
CA PRO A 149 -29.09 -21.54 4.08
C PRO A 149 -29.43 -22.94 4.60
N GLY A 150 -28.55 -23.50 5.44
CA GLY A 150 -28.73 -24.82 6.07
C GLY A 150 -28.03 -25.99 5.34
N GLU A 151 -27.47 -25.75 4.16
CA GLU A 151 -26.69 -26.74 3.41
C GLU A 151 -25.28 -26.96 4.00
N LYS A 152 -24.66 -28.10 3.69
CA LYS A 152 -23.35 -28.50 4.24
C LYS A 152 -22.26 -28.56 3.17
N ILE A 153 -21.26 -27.70 3.32
CA ILE A 153 -20.11 -27.64 2.40
C ILE A 153 -19.26 -28.90 2.46
N GLU A 154 -19.24 -29.64 3.57
CA GLU A 154 -18.42 -30.84 3.75
C GLU A 154 -18.82 -31.97 2.78
N ASP A 155 -20.12 -32.20 2.62
CA ASP A 155 -20.66 -33.24 1.75
C ASP A 155 -20.46 -32.89 0.26
N LEU A 156 -20.62 -31.61 -0.08
CA LEU A 156 -20.36 -31.06 -1.42
C LEU A 156 -18.87 -31.11 -1.78
N ALA A 157 -18.00 -30.63 -0.90
CA ALA A 157 -16.55 -30.64 -1.10
C ALA A 157 -16.02 -32.07 -1.24
N LYS A 158 -16.48 -33.00 -0.38
CA LYS A 158 -16.13 -34.42 -0.47
C LYS A 158 -16.56 -35.06 -1.79
N ARG A 159 -17.76 -34.73 -2.30
CA ARG A 159 -18.25 -35.21 -3.61
C ARG A 159 -17.46 -34.65 -4.80
N LEU A 160 -16.93 -33.43 -4.68
CA LEU A 160 -16.16 -32.75 -5.71
C LEU A 160 -14.64 -32.97 -5.63
N GLY A 161 -14.15 -33.72 -4.64
CA GLY A 161 -12.71 -33.89 -4.38
C GLY A 161 -12.01 -32.61 -3.90
N ALA A 162 -12.77 -31.65 -3.38
CA ALA A 162 -12.26 -30.36 -2.90
C ALA A 162 -11.89 -30.40 -1.42
N LYS A 163 -10.94 -29.56 -1.03
CA LYS A 163 -10.67 -29.20 0.36
C LYS A 163 -11.25 -27.81 0.65
N VAL A 164 -12.07 -27.69 1.70
CA VAL A 164 -12.46 -26.37 2.23
C VAL A 164 -11.23 -25.72 2.87
N THR A 165 -10.84 -24.53 2.40
CA THR A 165 -9.66 -23.79 2.88
C THR A 165 -9.97 -22.42 3.48
N GLY A 166 -11.21 -21.94 3.32
CA GLY A 166 -11.72 -20.72 3.96
C GLY A 166 -13.24 -20.79 4.10
N ARG A 167 -13.78 -20.13 5.12
CA ARG A 167 -15.22 -20.10 5.44
C ARG A 167 -15.62 -18.70 5.89
N ILE A 168 -16.83 -18.31 5.53
CA ILE A 168 -17.59 -17.21 6.14
C ILE A 168 -19.00 -17.77 6.32
N ASP A 169 -19.19 -18.53 7.40
CA ASP A 169 -20.38 -19.35 7.62
C ASP A 169 -21.66 -18.50 7.71
N GLU A 170 -21.55 -17.27 8.23
CA GLU A 170 -22.64 -16.28 8.27
C GLU A 170 -23.12 -15.84 6.87
N LEU A 171 -22.25 -15.89 5.87
CA LEU A 171 -22.57 -15.62 4.47
C LEU A 171 -22.82 -16.91 3.66
N ASN A 172 -22.74 -18.09 4.30
CA ASN A 172 -22.72 -19.40 3.65
C ASN A 172 -21.66 -19.51 2.54
N ALA A 173 -20.55 -18.76 2.65
CA ALA A 173 -19.55 -18.59 1.59
C ALA A 173 -18.26 -19.37 1.90
N TYR A 174 -17.81 -20.17 0.94
CA TYR A 174 -16.74 -21.14 1.16
C TYR A 174 -15.70 -21.14 0.04
N ARG A 175 -14.44 -21.08 0.44
CA ARG A 175 -13.28 -21.18 -0.45
C ARG A 175 -12.90 -22.65 -0.59
N LEU A 176 -13.03 -23.17 -1.81
CA LEU A 176 -12.76 -24.56 -2.19
C LEU A 176 -11.44 -24.65 -2.96
N LYS A 177 -10.52 -25.47 -2.46
CA LYS A 177 -9.23 -25.80 -3.08
C LYS A 177 -9.28 -27.16 -3.76
N PHE A 178 -8.83 -27.23 -5.00
CA PHE A 178 -8.73 -28.46 -5.79
C PHE A 178 -7.27 -28.91 -5.91
N THR A 179 -7.04 -30.10 -6.50
CA THR A 179 -5.70 -30.61 -6.78
C THR A 179 -4.97 -29.82 -7.88
N ASP A 180 -5.74 -29.23 -8.79
CA ASP A 180 -5.26 -28.62 -10.03
C ASP A 180 -6.39 -27.80 -10.71
N ALA A 181 -6.01 -27.04 -11.74
CA ALA A 181 -6.88 -26.17 -12.49
C ALA A 181 -7.96 -26.89 -13.32
N GLU A 182 -7.68 -28.12 -13.79
CA GLU A 182 -8.65 -28.87 -14.59
C GLU A 182 -9.75 -29.46 -13.70
N SER A 183 -9.38 -29.91 -12.51
CA SER A 183 -10.29 -30.36 -11.46
C SER A 183 -11.19 -29.23 -10.96
N ALA A 184 -10.64 -28.03 -10.70
CA ALA A 184 -11.44 -26.84 -10.39
C ALA A 184 -12.41 -26.48 -11.54
N ARG A 185 -11.94 -26.47 -12.79
CA ARG A 185 -12.77 -26.20 -13.98
C ARG A 185 -13.92 -27.22 -14.14
N LYS A 186 -13.68 -28.50 -13.88
CA LYS A 186 -14.71 -29.57 -13.88
C LYS A 186 -15.72 -29.34 -12.75
N ALA A 187 -15.24 -29.10 -11.54
CA ALA A 187 -16.08 -28.88 -10.37
C ALA A 187 -16.96 -27.63 -10.48
N ARG A 188 -16.50 -26.56 -11.15
CA ARG A 188 -17.32 -25.35 -11.35
C ARG A 188 -18.65 -25.62 -12.05
N GLN A 189 -18.66 -26.48 -13.06
CA GLN A 189 -19.92 -26.85 -13.73
C GLN A 189 -20.82 -27.64 -12.79
N ALA A 190 -20.27 -28.65 -12.11
CA ALA A 190 -21.00 -29.47 -11.14
C ALA A 190 -21.53 -28.67 -9.94
N LEU A 191 -20.90 -27.53 -9.58
CA LEU A 191 -21.40 -26.58 -8.58
C LEU A 191 -22.54 -25.70 -9.11
N LEU A 192 -22.46 -25.24 -10.36
CA LEU A 192 -23.52 -24.42 -10.98
C LEU A 192 -24.81 -25.21 -11.22
N ASP A 193 -24.69 -26.51 -11.49
CA ASP A 193 -25.83 -27.42 -11.66
C ASP A 193 -26.38 -27.97 -10.33
N ASP A 194 -25.80 -27.61 -9.17
CA ASP A 194 -26.15 -28.19 -7.88
C ASP A 194 -27.29 -27.44 -7.16
N PRO A 195 -28.37 -28.12 -6.74
CA PRO A 195 -29.48 -27.46 -6.07
C PRO A 195 -29.14 -26.91 -4.67
N SER A 196 -28.05 -27.32 -4.02
CA SER A 196 -27.59 -26.76 -2.73
C SER A 196 -26.84 -25.42 -2.87
N VAL A 197 -26.34 -25.12 -4.07
CA VAL A 197 -25.53 -23.92 -4.35
C VAL A 197 -26.44 -22.74 -4.73
N ALA A 198 -26.08 -21.55 -4.27
CA ALA A 198 -26.71 -20.28 -4.63
C ALA A 198 -25.94 -19.56 -5.75
N SER A 199 -24.61 -19.48 -5.65
CA SER A 199 -23.72 -18.91 -6.68
C SER A 199 -22.28 -19.45 -6.61
N VAL A 200 -21.52 -19.30 -7.70
CA VAL A 200 -20.14 -19.78 -7.82
C VAL A 200 -19.26 -18.73 -8.51
N ASP A 201 -18.32 -18.16 -7.75
CA ASP A 201 -17.31 -17.22 -8.23
C ASP A 201 -15.93 -17.90 -8.35
N TYR A 202 -15.04 -17.30 -9.12
CA TYR A 202 -13.61 -17.63 -9.10
C TYR A 202 -12.92 -16.88 -7.96
N ASN A 203 -11.88 -17.46 -7.36
CA ASN A 203 -11.02 -16.70 -6.44
C ASN A 203 -9.89 -16.03 -7.24
N TYR A 204 -9.58 -14.77 -6.97
CA TYR A 204 -8.59 -13.98 -7.73
C TYR A 204 -7.48 -13.46 -6.81
N ASN A 205 -6.22 -13.50 -7.25
CA ASN A 205 -5.10 -12.90 -6.51
C ASN A 205 -5.22 -11.37 -6.51
N VAL A 206 -5.24 -10.74 -5.34
CA VAL A 206 -5.14 -9.27 -5.22
C VAL A 206 -3.74 -8.91 -4.73
N PRO A 207 -2.91 -8.19 -5.51
CA PRO A 207 -1.52 -7.95 -5.16
C PRO A 207 -1.39 -7.07 -3.91
N ARG A 208 -0.30 -7.25 -3.14
CA ARG A 208 0.07 -6.28 -2.10
C ARG A 208 0.61 -5.03 -2.80
N PRO A 209 0.09 -3.81 -2.53
CA PRO A 209 0.60 -2.61 -3.18
C PRO A 209 2.09 -2.38 -2.89
N GLU A 210 2.89 -2.13 -3.94
CA GLU A 210 4.26 -1.61 -3.78
C GLU A 210 4.17 -0.16 -3.28
N TYR A 211 4.91 0.19 -2.23
CA TYR A 211 5.02 1.57 -1.71
C TYR A 211 6.47 2.06 -1.81
N ALA A 212 6.63 3.39 -1.92
CA ALA A 212 7.91 4.02 -2.15
C ALA A 212 8.52 4.69 -0.90
N GLU A 213 9.78 4.35 -0.66
CA GLU A 213 10.90 5.20 -0.21
C GLU A 213 10.79 6.03 1.09
N ALA A 214 11.68 5.67 2.02
CA ALA A 214 12.17 6.56 3.07
C ALA A 214 12.83 7.81 2.49
N GLN A 215 12.70 8.94 3.18
CA GLN A 215 13.31 10.21 2.79
C GLN A 215 13.84 10.97 4.01
N GLY A 216 15.04 11.53 3.88
CA GLY A 216 15.64 12.34 4.94
C GLY A 216 14.88 13.65 5.13
N GLY A 217 14.12 13.77 6.22
CA GLY A 217 13.37 14.99 6.53
C GLY A 217 12.67 14.92 7.88
N ASN A 218 12.12 16.05 8.33
CA ASN A 218 11.25 16.12 9.50
C ASN A 218 9.81 15.74 9.10
N ALA A 219 9.23 14.76 9.79
CA ALA A 219 7.83 14.40 9.60
C ALA A 219 6.88 15.54 10.04
N PRO A 220 5.65 15.59 9.51
CA PRO A 220 4.61 16.47 10.04
C PRO A 220 4.41 16.23 11.54
N ARG A 221 4.22 17.31 12.33
CA ARG A 221 3.92 17.14 13.76
C ARG A 221 2.53 16.57 13.94
N PHE A 222 2.46 15.30 14.33
CA PHE A 222 1.22 14.63 14.72
C PHE A 222 0.50 15.41 15.83
N SER A 223 -0.65 16.00 15.49
CA SER A 223 -1.37 16.96 16.34
C SER A 223 -2.55 16.36 17.11
N LEU A 224 -3.03 15.18 16.71
CA LEU A 224 -4.25 14.60 17.23
C LEU A 224 -4.12 14.13 18.69
N MET A 225 -5.24 14.23 19.41
CA MET A 225 -5.38 13.75 20.78
C MET A 225 -6.53 12.73 20.87
N PRO A 226 -6.25 11.48 21.28
CA PRO A 226 -7.27 10.44 21.35
C PRO A 226 -8.25 10.76 22.49
N LYS A 227 -9.54 10.75 22.17
CA LYS A 227 -10.65 10.93 23.11
C LYS A 227 -11.44 9.64 23.21
N SER A 228 -11.96 9.33 24.41
CA SER A 228 -12.92 8.25 24.62
C SER A 228 -14.34 8.81 24.56
N PRO A 229 -15.24 8.22 23.75
CA PRO A 229 -16.67 8.58 23.75
C PRO A 229 -17.34 8.08 25.04
N ALA A 230 -18.32 8.83 25.54
CA ALA A 230 -18.96 8.55 26.84
C ALA A 230 -19.85 7.28 26.85
N ASP A 231 -20.27 6.81 25.68
CA ASP A 231 -21.04 5.58 25.48
C ASP A 231 -20.18 4.40 24.97
N GLY A 232 -18.85 4.58 24.88
CA GLY A 232 -17.91 3.59 24.36
C GLY A 232 -17.92 3.39 22.84
N LYS A 233 -18.75 4.12 22.08
CA LYS A 233 -18.88 3.91 20.62
C LYS A 233 -17.98 4.85 19.82
N PHE A 234 -16.83 4.33 19.40
CA PHE A 234 -15.91 5.02 18.49
C PHE A 234 -16.50 5.14 17.08
N LEU A 235 -16.08 6.16 16.34
CA LEU A 235 -16.29 6.19 14.89
C LEU A 235 -15.17 5.40 14.22
N THR A 236 -15.46 4.15 13.85
CA THR A 236 -14.45 3.21 13.36
C THR A 236 -14.27 3.28 11.84
N VAL A 237 -13.02 3.51 11.42
CA VAL A 237 -12.54 3.34 10.03
C VAL A 237 -11.91 1.94 9.92
N GLY A 238 -12.50 1.04 9.12
CA GLY A 238 -11.90 -0.25 8.81
C GLY A 238 -10.82 -0.10 7.74
N LEU A 239 -9.59 -0.48 8.06
CA LEU A 239 -8.47 -0.50 7.12
C LEU A 239 -8.22 -1.93 6.66
N ILE A 240 -8.62 -2.22 5.43
CA ILE A 240 -8.48 -3.54 4.81
C ILE A 240 -7.18 -3.55 4.01
N ASP A 241 -6.11 -4.08 4.60
CA ASP A 241 -4.75 -3.95 4.07
C ASP A 241 -3.85 -5.09 4.58
N SER A 242 -2.54 -4.92 4.51
CA SER A 242 -1.53 -5.69 5.23
C SER A 242 -1.47 -5.30 6.72
N ALA A 243 -0.93 -6.17 7.57
CA ALA A 243 -0.82 -5.91 9.00
C ALA A 243 -0.13 -4.58 9.36
N VAL A 244 -0.78 -3.79 10.21
CA VAL A 244 -0.21 -2.61 10.88
C VAL A 244 0.76 -3.07 11.98
N GLN A 245 1.94 -2.44 12.06
CA GLN A 245 2.96 -2.75 13.06
C GLN A 245 2.61 -2.23 14.46
N SER A 246 3.09 -2.92 15.49
CA SER A 246 3.01 -2.50 16.88
C SER A 246 4.08 -1.47 17.25
N GLY A 247 3.95 -0.81 18.40
CA GLY A 247 5.03 0.01 18.98
C GLY A 247 5.15 1.44 18.43
N LEU A 248 4.20 1.89 17.62
CA LEU A 248 4.17 3.19 16.93
C LEU A 248 3.96 4.43 17.85
N GLY A 249 4.25 4.29 19.15
CA GLY A 249 4.04 5.35 20.15
C GLY A 249 2.59 5.85 20.18
N ARG A 250 2.40 7.18 20.26
CA ARG A 250 1.09 7.84 20.30
C ARG A 250 0.18 7.57 19.10
N PHE A 251 0.70 7.04 18.01
CA PHE A 251 -0.13 6.57 16.90
C PHE A 251 -0.97 5.35 17.31
N GLY A 252 -0.44 4.47 18.17
CA GLY A 252 -1.13 3.28 18.66
C GLY A 252 -2.42 3.58 19.43
N ASP A 253 -2.52 4.74 20.09
CA ASP A 253 -3.70 5.18 20.84
C ASP A 253 -4.97 5.34 19.97
N PHE A 254 -4.81 5.35 18.64
CA PHE A 254 -5.87 5.49 17.64
C PHE A 254 -6.25 4.16 16.97
N LEU A 255 -5.54 3.07 17.26
CA LEU A 255 -5.84 1.74 16.75
C LEU A 255 -6.81 1.00 17.69
N LEU A 256 -7.69 0.20 17.12
CA LEU A 256 -8.34 -0.93 17.79
C LEU A 256 -7.48 -2.19 17.62
N ASP A 257 -7.80 -3.26 18.35
CA ASP A 257 -7.11 -4.54 18.23
C ASP A 257 -7.15 -5.08 16.79
N SER A 258 -5.96 -5.27 16.19
CA SER A 258 -5.81 -5.72 14.81
C SER A 258 -6.38 -7.12 14.58
N MET A 259 -7.23 -7.26 13.57
CA MET A 259 -7.70 -8.53 13.06
C MET A 259 -6.80 -9.04 11.92
N SER A 260 -6.78 -10.35 11.68
CA SER A 260 -6.14 -10.95 10.51
C SER A 260 -6.98 -12.13 10.02
N VAL A 261 -7.21 -12.17 8.70
CA VAL A 261 -7.91 -13.28 8.01
C VAL A 261 -6.97 -14.16 7.21
N ALA A 262 -5.77 -13.66 6.88
CA ALA A 262 -4.71 -14.39 6.16
C ALA A 262 -3.66 -15.03 7.09
N GLY A 263 -3.87 -14.95 8.41
CA GLY A 263 -2.97 -15.51 9.43
C GLY A 263 -1.89 -14.52 9.87
N LYS A 264 -1.39 -14.70 11.12
CA LYS A 264 -0.53 -13.73 11.80
C LYS A 264 0.71 -13.36 10.98
N ALA A 265 0.78 -12.11 10.53
CA ALA A 265 1.96 -11.51 9.94
C ALA A 265 3.12 -11.37 10.95
N THR A 266 4.34 -11.36 10.41
CA THR A 266 5.60 -11.01 11.08
C THR A 266 6.37 -10.03 10.19
N PRO A 267 5.92 -8.76 10.09
CA PRO A 267 6.57 -7.75 9.25
C PRO A 267 7.97 -7.41 9.76
N SER A 268 8.79 -6.83 8.88
CA SER A 268 10.09 -6.26 9.23
C SER A 268 9.91 -4.98 10.03
N ASP A 269 10.78 -4.71 11.01
CA ASP A 269 10.85 -3.41 11.71
C ASP A 269 11.73 -2.38 10.96
N ALA A 270 12.29 -2.73 9.79
CA ALA A 270 13.17 -1.86 9.02
C ALA A 270 12.41 -0.82 8.15
N GLU A 271 11.14 -1.07 7.85
CA GLU A 271 10.30 -0.21 7.00
C GLU A 271 8.82 -0.33 7.44
N PRO A 272 7.99 0.72 7.29
CA PRO A 272 6.57 0.61 7.55
C PRO A 272 5.94 -0.36 6.55
N THR A 273 5.02 -1.22 7.00
CA THR A 273 4.14 -1.95 6.06
C THR A 273 3.24 -0.97 5.33
N HIS A 274 2.69 -1.40 4.18
CA HIS A 274 1.65 -0.65 3.49
C HIS A 274 0.46 -0.33 4.43
N GLY A 275 0.06 -1.28 5.28
CA GLY A 275 -0.97 -1.08 6.30
C GLY A 275 -0.61 0.04 7.30
N THR A 276 0.58 -0.01 7.89
CA THR A 276 1.08 1.07 8.77
C THR A 276 1.07 2.42 8.07
N ALA A 277 1.53 2.46 6.82
CA ALA A 277 1.57 3.67 6.01
C ALA A 277 0.18 4.24 5.69
N MET A 278 -0.79 3.38 5.38
CA MET A 278 -2.18 3.79 5.17
C MET A 278 -2.83 4.24 6.48
N ALA A 279 -2.53 3.58 7.60
CA ALA A 279 -3.09 3.93 8.90
C ALA A 279 -2.64 5.32 9.38
N GLU A 280 -1.35 5.68 9.25
CA GLU A 280 -0.91 7.06 9.52
C GLU A 280 -1.47 8.06 8.49
N THR A 281 -1.61 7.65 7.23
CA THR A 281 -2.21 8.50 6.19
C THR A 281 -3.70 8.81 6.45
N ILE A 282 -4.47 7.87 7.02
CA ILE A 282 -5.82 8.12 7.53
C ILE A 282 -5.80 9.19 8.63
N LEU A 283 -4.88 9.10 9.60
CA LEU A 283 -4.81 10.11 10.66
C LEU A 283 -4.31 11.47 10.16
N ASN A 284 -3.45 11.51 9.13
CA ASN A 284 -3.06 12.75 8.46
C ASN A 284 -4.24 13.42 7.74
N GLY A 285 -5.12 12.63 7.09
CA GLY A 285 -6.38 13.13 6.50
C GLY A 285 -7.35 13.63 7.56
N LEU A 286 -7.50 12.88 8.66
CA LEU A 286 -8.33 13.26 9.82
C LEU A 286 -7.86 14.60 10.41
N ALA A 287 -6.55 14.74 10.67
CA ALA A 287 -5.95 15.92 11.26
C ALA A 287 -6.10 17.19 10.40
N ALA A 288 -6.06 17.07 9.07
CA ALA A 288 -6.09 18.20 8.15
C ALA A 288 -7.42 18.99 8.16
N VAL A 289 -8.52 18.36 8.60
CA VAL A 289 -9.85 18.97 8.71
C VAL A 289 -10.43 18.90 10.13
N SER A 290 -9.61 18.53 11.12
CA SER A 290 -10.00 18.46 12.53
C SER A 290 -10.09 19.84 13.20
N GLY A 291 -10.72 19.88 14.38
CA GLY A 291 -10.79 21.06 15.23
C GLY A 291 -9.43 21.52 15.75
N LYS A 292 -9.34 22.78 16.20
CA LYS A 292 -8.08 23.41 16.68
C LYS A 292 -7.45 22.74 17.90
N ASP A 293 -8.18 21.90 18.61
CA ASP A 293 -7.73 21.09 19.75
C ASP A 293 -7.25 19.68 19.35
N GLY A 294 -7.50 19.25 18.11
CA GLY A 294 -7.12 17.93 17.59
C GLY A 294 -7.80 16.75 18.29
N SER A 295 -8.85 16.96 19.08
CA SER A 295 -9.46 15.94 19.93
C SER A 295 -10.49 15.10 19.17
N THR A 296 -10.32 13.77 19.13
CA THR A 296 -11.15 12.88 18.28
C THR A 296 -11.45 11.51 18.90
N THR A 297 -12.69 11.06 18.70
CA THR A 297 -13.19 9.70 19.01
C THR A 297 -13.14 8.75 17.81
N VAL A 298 -12.54 9.16 16.69
CA VAL A 298 -12.25 8.25 15.56
C VAL A 298 -11.20 7.23 15.98
N ARG A 299 -11.39 5.99 15.53
CA ARG A 299 -10.39 4.91 15.64
C ARG A 299 -10.26 4.16 14.32
N ILE A 300 -9.09 3.58 14.09
CA ILE A 300 -8.83 2.69 12.95
C ILE A 300 -8.91 1.25 13.46
N LEU A 301 -9.62 0.39 12.72
CA LEU A 301 -9.59 -1.06 12.90
C LEU A 301 -8.71 -1.66 11.79
N PRO A 302 -7.48 -2.11 12.10
CA PRO A 302 -6.65 -2.82 11.13
C PRO A 302 -7.22 -4.22 10.86
N VAL A 303 -7.38 -4.58 9.59
CA VAL A 303 -7.74 -5.94 9.17
C VAL A 303 -6.74 -6.41 8.13
N ASP A 304 -5.87 -7.33 8.56
CA ASP A 304 -4.81 -7.92 7.75
C ASP A 304 -5.34 -9.03 6.83
N VAL A 305 -5.43 -8.73 5.53
CA VAL A 305 -5.85 -9.65 4.48
C VAL A 305 -4.67 -10.31 3.74
N TYR A 306 -3.42 -10.06 4.16
CA TYR A 306 -2.22 -10.59 3.49
C TYR A 306 -1.38 -11.53 4.36
N GLY A 307 -1.29 -11.29 5.67
CA GLY A 307 -0.37 -12.01 6.53
C GLY A 307 1.09 -11.80 6.07
N ASN A 308 1.83 -12.90 5.92
CA ASN A 308 3.17 -12.90 5.35
C ASN A 308 3.20 -13.05 3.81
N ASN A 309 2.04 -13.07 3.13
CA ASN A 309 1.97 -13.33 1.68
C ASN A 309 2.06 -12.04 0.85
N SER A 310 2.72 -12.09 -0.31
CA SER A 310 2.81 -10.97 -1.26
C SER A 310 1.52 -10.73 -2.07
N GLN A 311 0.51 -11.59 -1.91
CA GLN A 311 -0.81 -11.51 -2.51
C GLN A 311 -1.87 -11.82 -1.44
N SER A 312 -3.03 -11.20 -1.56
CA SER A 312 -4.29 -11.60 -0.91
C SER A 312 -5.17 -12.32 -1.96
N SER A 313 -6.39 -12.70 -1.60
CA SER A 313 -7.38 -13.18 -2.57
C SER A 313 -8.73 -12.48 -2.42
N THR A 314 -9.56 -12.41 -3.46
CA THR A 314 -10.88 -11.73 -3.38
C THR A 314 -11.77 -12.32 -2.28
N PHE A 315 -11.65 -13.62 -2.00
CA PHE A 315 -12.26 -14.23 -0.81
C PHE A 315 -11.75 -13.63 0.51
N ASP A 316 -10.43 -13.51 0.68
CA ASP A 316 -9.82 -13.03 1.92
C ASP A 316 -10.09 -11.51 2.12
N VAL A 317 -10.16 -10.73 1.04
CA VAL A 317 -10.56 -9.31 1.04
C VAL A 317 -12.03 -9.16 1.46
N ALA A 318 -12.93 -9.95 0.86
CA ALA A 318 -14.34 -9.94 1.21
C ALA A 318 -14.56 -10.34 2.68
N TYR A 319 -13.84 -11.36 3.17
CA TYR A 319 -13.87 -11.73 4.59
C TYR A 319 -13.37 -10.60 5.49
N GLY A 320 -12.28 -9.90 5.11
CA GLY A 320 -11.78 -8.75 5.85
C GLY A 320 -12.78 -7.60 5.95
N ILE A 321 -13.46 -7.27 4.84
CA ILE A 321 -14.54 -6.27 4.80
C ILE A 321 -15.70 -6.69 5.71
N PHE A 322 -16.16 -7.94 5.62
CA PHE A 322 -17.23 -8.48 6.45
C PHE A 322 -16.91 -8.37 7.94
N GLN A 323 -15.69 -8.77 8.36
CA GLN A 323 -15.26 -8.66 9.75
C GLN A 323 -15.16 -7.21 10.24
N ALA A 324 -14.67 -6.29 9.41
CA ALA A 324 -14.63 -4.87 9.76
C ALA A 324 -16.04 -4.29 10.00
N ILE A 325 -17.01 -4.62 9.15
CA ILE A 325 -18.39 -4.15 9.26
C ILE A 325 -19.06 -4.72 10.52
N ASN A 326 -18.88 -6.00 10.81
CA ASN A 326 -19.40 -6.65 12.03
C ASN A 326 -18.77 -6.07 13.31
N ALA A 327 -17.48 -5.72 13.26
CA ALA A 327 -16.76 -4.99 14.32
C ALA A 327 -17.16 -3.50 14.42
N GLY A 328 -18.15 -3.05 13.64
CA GLY A 328 -18.75 -1.73 13.74
C GLY A 328 -18.11 -0.66 12.86
N ALA A 329 -17.21 -1.01 11.93
CA ALA A 329 -16.68 -0.05 10.97
C ALA A 329 -17.80 0.61 10.14
N LYS A 330 -17.66 1.92 9.90
CA LYS A 330 -18.62 2.74 9.15
C LYS A 330 -18.04 3.45 7.95
N ILE A 331 -16.71 3.52 7.89
CA ILE A 331 -15.93 3.94 6.73
C ILE A 331 -14.96 2.79 6.45
N ILE A 332 -14.91 2.30 5.22
CA ILE A 332 -14.01 1.23 4.80
C ILE A 332 -12.99 1.80 3.82
N ASN A 333 -11.71 1.61 4.14
CA ASN A 333 -10.58 2.02 3.33
C ASN A 333 -9.97 0.81 2.61
N LEU A 334 -10.02 0.84 1.28
CA LEU A 334 -9.47 -0.17 0.38
C LEU A 334 -8.34 0.48 -0.44
N SER A 335 -7.15 0.59 0.15
CA SER A 335 -5.96 1.16 -0.49
C SER A 335 -5.29 0.21 -1.50
N MET A 336 -6.09 -0.66 -2.12
CA MET A 336 -5.75 -1.83 -2.91
C MET A 336 -6.87 -2.11 -3.93
N GLY A 337 -6.59 -2.91 -4.96
CA GLY A 337 -7.55 -3.27 -6.00
C GLY A 337 -6.92 -4.09 -7.12
N SER A 338 -7.70 -4.34 -8.18
CA SER A 338 -7.36 -5.29 -9.24
C SER A 338 -8.14 -5.05 -10.55
N GLU A 339 -7.79 -5.72 -11.65
CA GLU A 339 -8.59 -5.74 -12.89
C GLU A 339 -9.64 -6.87 -12.93
N ALA A 340 -9.80 -7.67 -11.86
CA ALA A 340 -10.84 -8.71 -11.83
C ALA A 340 -12.14 -8.22 -11.19
N ASP A 341 -13.20 -8.30 -11.98
CA ASP A 341 -14.57 -8.45 -11.48
C ASP A 341 -14.67 -9.77 -10.69
N SER A 342 -15.16 -9.68 -9.46
CA SER A 342 -15.44 -10.81 -8.57
C SER A 342 -16.80 -10.52 -7.90
N PRO A 343 -17.91 -11.02 -8.47
CA PRO A 343 -19.25 -10.79 -7.96
C PRO A 343 -19.42 -11.08 -6.47
N PHE A 344 -18.67 -12.05 -5.91
CA PHE A 344 -18.72 -12.31 -4.46
C PHE A 344 -18.17 -11.14 -3.63
N LEU A 345 -17.08 -10.51 -4.06
CA LEU A 345 -16.52 -9.33 -3.41
C LEU A 345 -17.44 -8.10 -3.63
N HIS A 346 -18.11 -8.00 -4.79
CA HIS A 346 -19.08 -6.94 -5.05
C HIS A 346 -20.31 -7.05 -4.18
N ASP A 347 -20.91 -8.25 -4.06
CA ASP A 347 -22.04 -8.52 -3.17
C ASP A 347 -21.74 -8.15 -1.71
N VAL A 348 -20.53 -8.42 -1.21
CA VAL A 348 -20.13 -8.07 0.16
C VAL A 348 -19.95 -6.56 0.35
N ILE A 349 -19.34 -5.85 -0.61
CA ILE A 349 -19.27 -4.38 -0.57
C ILE A 349 -20.67 -3.76 -0.65
N LYS A 350 -21.51 -4.27 -1.55
CA LYS A 350 -22.88 -3.80 -1.72
C LYS A 350 -23.73 -4.04 -0.47
N ALA A 351 -23.65 -5.22 0.15
CA ALA A 351 -24.35 -5.50 1.40
C ALA A 351 -23.91 -4.58 2.55
N GLY A 352 -22.65 -4.12 2.56
CA GLY A 352 -22.19 -3.08 3.47
C GLY A 352 -22.73 -1.68 3.12
N TYR A 353 -22.77 -1.33 1.83
CA TYR A 353 -23.27 -0.05 1.33
C TYR A 353 -24.77 0.12 1.61
N ASP A 354 -25.57 -0.93 1.38
CA ASP A 354 -26.99 -0.98 1.69
C ASP A 354 -27.26 -0.83 3.22
N GLN A 355 -26.27 -1.15 4.07
CA GLN A 355 -26.28 -0.90 5.52
C GLN A 355 -25.73 0.48 5.93
N GLY A 356 -25.43 1.36 4.97
CA GLY A 356 -24.96 2.73 5.20
C GLY A 356 -23.47 2.86 5.50
N VAL A 357 -22.65 1.84 5.22
CA VAL A 357 -21.18 1.92 5.26
C VAL A 357 -20.69 2.60 3.99
N ILE A 358 -19.72 3.52 4.11
CA ILE A 358 -19.15 4.20 2.94
C ILE A 358 -17.73 3.69 2.62
N PHE A 359 -17.46 3.46 1.34
CA PHE A 359 -16.22 2.85 0.87
C PHE A 359 -15.39 3.87 0.09
N PHE A 360 -14.09 3.91 0.38
CA PHE A 360 -13.08 4.61 -0.42
C PHE A 360 -12.09 3.58 -0.95
N ALA A 361 -11.84 3.61 -2.25
CA ALA A 361 -11.02 2.61 -2.94
C ALA A 361 -10.01 3.27 -3.88
N ALA A 362 -8.80 2.72 -3.93
CA ALA A 362 -7.71 3.26 -4.74
C ALA A 362 -7.96 3.02 -6.23
N ALA A 363 -7.93 4.08 -7.04
CA ALA A 363 -8.18 3.96 -8.48
C ALA A 363 -7.10 3.16 -9.25
N GLY A 364 -5.94 2.93 -8.65
CA GLY A 364 -4.79 2.21 -9.23
C GLY A 364 -3.57 3.10 -9.48
N ASN A 365 -2.42 2.48 -9.82
CA ASN A 365 -1.15 3.16 -10.08
C ASN A 365 -0.56 2.82 -11.47
N GLU A 366 -1.42 2.51 -12.43
CA GLU A 366 -1.07 2.40 -13.85
C GLU A 366 -1.77 3.57 -14.59
N PRO A 367 -1.08 4.40 -15.40
CA PRO A 367 -1.68 5.63 -15.94
C PRO A 367 -2.65 5.40 -17.12
N VAL A 368 -3.57 4.44 -16.98
CA VAL A 368 -4.60 3.96 -17.91
C VAL A 368 -5.98 4.55 -17.60
N THR A 369 -6.99 4.13 -18.38
CA THR A 369 -8.40 4.50 -18.23
C THR A 369 -9.36 3.31 -18.10
N THR A 370 -8.83 2.10 -17.89
CA THR A 370 -9.65 0.91 -17.59
C THR A 370 -10.24 1.00 -16.18
N PRO A 371 -11.42 0.40 -15.95
CA PRO A 371 -11.93 0.12 -14.61
C PRO A 371 -10.90 -0.61 -13.76
N PHE A 372 -10.95 -0.37 -12.45
CA PHE A 372 -10.07 -0.98 -11.46
C PHE A 372 -10.90 -1.23 -10.20
N ASP A 373 -11.06 -2.48 -9.81
CA ASP A 373 -12.05 -2.94 -8.85
C ASP A 373 -11.41 -3.17 -7.48
N PRO A 374 -12.08 -2.81 -6.36
CA PRO A 374 -13.48 -2.41 -6.27
C PRO A 374 -13.77 -0.92 -6.55
N ALA A 375 -12.77 -0.13 -6.96
CA ALA A 375 -12.88 1.32 -7.08
C ALA A 375 -13.85 1.77 -8.20
N ALA A 376 -14.03 0.99 -9.27
CA ALA A 376 -14.97 1.35 -10.34
C ALA A 376 -16.44 0.99 -10.03
N TRP A 377 -16.73 0.28 -8.94
CA TRP A 377 -18.10 -0.10 -8.57
C TRP A 377 -18.91 1.10 -8.01
N PRO A 378 -20.22 1.23 -8.35
CA PRO A 378 -21.05 2.37 -7.96
C PRO A 378 -21.12 2.66 -6.45
N GLU A 379 -20.98 1.63 -5.63
CA GLU A 379 -21.03 1.68 -4.17
C GLU A 379 -19.76 2.29 -3.53
N THR A 380 -18.66 2.40 -4.28
CA THR A 380 -17.39 2.93 -3.77
C THR A 380 -17.05 4.32 -4.32
N THR A 381 -16.22 5.04 -3.57
CA THR A 381 -15.59 6.28 -4.03
C THR A 381 -14.20 5.94 -4.56
N ALA A 382 -14.06 5.79 -5.88
CA ALA A 382 -12.73 5.76 -6.51
C ALA A 382 -11.96 7.06 -6.25
N VAL A 383 -10.78 6.92 -5.67
CA VAL A 383 -9.86 8.01 -5.38
C VAL A 383 -8.63 7.93 -6.28
N THR A 384 -8.43 8.93 -7.12
CA THR A 384 -7.15 9.13 -7.85
C THR A 384 -6.20 10.03 -7.06
N ALA A 385 -4.99 10.20 -7.55
CA ALA A 385 -3.92 10.95 -6.91
C ALA A 385 -3.60 12.24 -7.68
N VAL A 386 -3.28 13.33 -6.97
CA VAL A 386 -2.81 14.59 -7.56
C VAL A 386 -1.41 15.00 -7.07
N ASP A 387 -0.66 15.68 -7.93
CA ASP A 387 0.62 16.29 -7.62
C ASP A 387 0.47 17.57 -6.76
N ARG A 388 1.60 18.16 -6.35
CA ARG A 388 1.62 19.42 -5.57
C ARG A 388 1.12 20.65 -6.34
N ARG A 389 0.79 20.53 -7.62
CA ARG A 389 0.24 21.59 -8.49
C ARG A 389 -1.26 21.38 -8.77
N GLY A 390 -1.85 20.28 -8.29
CA GLY A 390 -3.25 19.93 -8.54
C GLY A 390 -3.51 19.19 -9.85
N ASN A 391 -2.48 18.73 -10.56
CA ASN A 391 -2.64 17.85 -11.73
C ASN A 391 -2.81 16.41 -11.27
N ILE A 392 -3.53 15.56 -12.03
CA ILE A 392 -3.52 14.11 -11.81
C ILE A 392 -2.07 13.60 -11.89
N ALA A 393 -1.64 12.82 -10.89
CA ALA A 393 -0.27 12.34 -10.79
C ALA A 393 0.08 11.40 -11.95
N SER A 394 1.33 11.45 -12.43
CA SER A 394 1.75 10.80 -13.69
C SER A 394 1.69 9.27 -13.70
N TYR A 395 1.50 8.63 -12.54
CA TYR A 395 1.31 7.19 -12.39
C TYR A 395 -0.18 6.79 -12.26
N ALA A 396 -1.10 7.72 -11.99
CA ALA A 396 -2.43 7.38 -11.49
C ALA A 396 -3.44 7.03 -12.59
N ASN A 397 -4.26 6.01 -12.34
CA ASN A 397 -5.45 5.73 -13.15
C ASN A 397 -6.42 6.93 -13.14
N ARG A 398 -7.15 7.12 -14.23
CA ARG A 398 -8.13 8.21 -14.43
C ARG A 398 -9.30 7.75 -15.30
N GLY A 399 -10.45 8.40 -15.21
CA GLY A 399 -11.60 8.10 -16.06
C GLY A 399 -12.93 8.33 -15.33
N ASP A 400 -14.03 8.08 -16.02
CA ASP A 400 -15.39 8.43 -15.54
C ASP A 400 -15.83 7.67 -14.27
N PHE A 401 -15.14 6.56 -13.95
CA PHE A 401 -15.32 5.84 -12.69
C PHE A 401 -14.77 6.60 -11.48
N VAL A 402 -13.73 7.44 -11.66
CA VAL A 402 -13.10 8.19 -10.57
C VAL A 402 -14.01 9.30 -10.05
N LYS A 403 -14.27 9.32 -8.74
CA LYS A 403 -15.19 10.27 -8.10
C LYS A 403 -14.50 11.35 -7.27
N ALA A 404 -13.27 11.10 -6.82
CA ALA A 404 -12.50 12.05 -6.04
C ALA A 404 -10.98 11.96 -6.31
N ALA A 405 -10.24 12.97 -5.87
CA ALA A 405 -8.80 13.06 -6.00
C ALA A 405 -8.15 13.53 -4.69
N GLY A 406 -7.12 12.82 -4.21
CA GLY A 406 -6.39 13.16 -2.98
C GLY A 406 -4.89 13.38 -3.21
N PRO A 407 -4.13 13.79 -2.17
CA PRO A 407 -2.69 13.99 -2.28
C PRO A 407 -1.98 12.72 -2.74
N GLY A 408 -1.22 12.81 -3.83
CA GLY A 408 -0.47 11.69 -4.42
C GLY A 408 0.86 11.39 -3.75
N THR A 409 1.23 12.11 -2.69
CA THR A 409 2.37 11.77 -1.83
C THR A 409 2.09 12.30 -0.44
N VAL A 410 2.13 11.42 0.56
CA VAL A 410 1.92 11.77 1.97
C VAL A 410 3.17 11.41 2.78
N ALA A 411 3.55 12.27 3.71
CA ALA A 411 4.65 12.03 4.63
C ALA A 411 4.14 11.34 5.90
N ILE A 412 4.80 10.25 6.30
CA ILE A 412 4.50 9.48 7.52
C ILE A 412 5.77 9.30 8.39
N THR A 413 5.60 8.75 9.59
CA THR A 413 6.61 8.69 10.66
C THR A 413 6.82 7.25 11.14
N PHE A 414 7.85 6.57 10.64
CA PHE A 414 8.18 5.20 11.06
C PHE A 414 9.65 5.05 11.44
N GLY A 415 9.94 4.39 12.56
CA GLY A 415 11.31 4.20 13.05
C GLY A 415 12.05 5.49 13.43
N ASN A 416 11.31 6.55 13.81
CA ASN A 416 11.79 7.94 13.92
C ASN A 416 12.32 8.55 12.60
N GLN A 417 11.96 7.98 11.46
CA GLN A 417 12.29 8.48 10.11
C GLN A 417 11.03 8.90 9.35
N THR A 418 11.20 9.75 8.34
CA THR A 418 10.11 10.18 7.45
C THR A 418 10.07 9.30 6.20
N TRP A 419 8.88 8.91 5.76
CA TRP A 419 8.67 8.12 4.53
C TRP A 419 7.66 8.84 3.63
N LEU A 420 7.90 8.88 2.31
CA LEU A 420 7.07 9.62 1.36
C LEU A 420 6.23 8.67 0.49
N ILE A 421 5.09 8.27 1.04
CA ILE A 421 4.23 7.25 0.45
C ILE A 421 3.48 7.83 -0.74
N ALA A 422 3.96 7.51 -1.94
CA ALA A 422 3.32 7.87 -3.21
C ALA A 422 2.39 6.74 -3.70
N GLY A 423 1.24 7.12 -4.24
CA GLY A 423 0.22 6.18 -4.75
C GLY A 423 -1.22 6.67 -4.54
N THR A 424 -2.17 6.15 -5.32
CA THR A 424 -3.61 6.36 -5.08
C THR A 424 -4.07 5.76 -3.76
N SER A 425 -3.37 4.76 -3.26
CA SER A 425 -3.47 4.21 -1.90
C SER A 425 -3.38 5.33 -0.84
N SER A 426 -2.36 6.19 -0.88
CA SER A 426 -2.20 7.32 0.04
C SER A 426 -3.35 8.32 -0.06
N SER A 427 -3.78 8.61 -1.29
CA SER A 427 -4.92 9.50 -1.55
C SER A 427 -6.22 8.94 -0.96
N THR A 428 -6.43 7.62 -1.06
CA THR A 428 -7.59 6.88 -0.53
C THR A 428 -7.62 6.93 1.00
N ALA A 429 -6.51 6.58 1.63
CA ALA A 429 -6.33 6.67 3.08
C ALA A 429 -6.59 8.09 3.60
N TYR A 430 -6.06 9.11 2.93
CA TYR A 430 -6.27 10.51 3.30
C TYR A 430 -7.75 10.90 3.22
N LEU A 431 -8.46 10.51 2.15
CA LEU A 431 -9.89 10.80 2.00
C LEU A 431 -10.76 10.04 3.03
N SER A 432 -10.41 8.80 3.38
CA SER A 432 -11.05 8.05 4.48
C SER A 432 -10.92 8.79 5.82
N GLY A 433 -9.76 9.38 6.10
CA GLY A 433 -9.52 10.23 7.27
C GLY A 433 -10.35 11.52 7.26
N VAL A 434 -10.37 12.22 6.12
CA VAL A 434 -11.18 13.43 5.93
C VAL A 434 -12.68 13.13 6.11
N ALA A 435 -13.16 11.99 5.60
CA ALA A 435 -14.53 11.53 5.79
C ALA A 435 -14.85 11.28 7.27
N ALA A 436 -13.93 10.65 8.01
CA ALA A 436 -14.11 10.37 9.44
C ALA A 436 -14.21 11.66 10.27
N ALA A 437 -13.40 12.69 9.98
CA ALA A 437 -13.51 13.99 10.65
C ALA A 437 -14.83 14.70 10.34
N ILE A 438 -15.28 14.69 9.08
CA ILE A 438 -16.54 15.32 8.69
C ILE A 438 -17.73 14.59 9.32
N ALA A 439 -17.72 13.26 9.35
CA ALA A 439 -18.72 12.45 10.05
C ALA A 439 -18.71 12.71 11.57
N GLU A 440 -17.53 12.79 12.19
CA GLU A 440 -17.41 13.12 13.62
C GLU A 440 -17.95 14.52 13.95
N ALA A 441 -17.58 15.53 13.16
CA ALA A 441 -17.93 16.94 13.44
C ALA A 441 -19.39 17.26 13.12
N THR A 442 -19.97 16.66 12.07
CA THR A 442 -21.33 17.00 11.60
C THR A 442 -22.42 16.07 12.12
N LYS A 443 -22.07 14.83 12.52
CA LYS A 443 -23.02 13.74 12.86
C LYS A 443 -24.10 13.47 11.78
N LYS A 444 -23.83 13.84 10.52
CA LYS A 444 -24.71 13.61 9.37
C LYS A 444 -24.75 12.13 8.95
N PRO A 445 -25.78 11.70 8.20
CA PRO A 445 -25.76 10.44 7.46
C PRO A 445 -24.49 10.30 6.62
N LEU A 446 -23.92 9.10 6.58
CA LEU A 446 -22.62 8.88 5.93
C LEU A 446 -22.66 9.08 4.40
N SER A 447 -23.81 8.91 3.77
CA SER A 447 -24.03 9.28 2.36
C SER A 447 -23.88 10.78 2.10
N GLU A 448 -24.33 11.65 3.02
CA GLU A 448 -24.07 13.09 2.95
C GLU A 448 -22.58 13.41 3.15
N VAL A 449 -21.90 12.67 4.02
CA VAL A 449 -20.44 12.80 4.26
C VAL A 449 -19.66 12.40 3.01
N GLN A 450 -20.00 11.27 2.39
CA GLN A 450 -19.41 10.79 1.14
C GLN A 450 -19.58 11.82 0.01
N ALA A 451 -20.79 12.34 -0.18
CA ALA A 451 -21.07 13.39 -1.15
C ALA A 451 -20.32 14.71 -0.86
N ALA A 452 -20.17 15.09 0.42
CA ALA A 452 -19.38 16.24 0.82
C ALA A 452 -17.89 16.06 0.52
N VAL A 453 -17.32 14.87 0.77
CA VAL A 453 -15.92 14.54 0.45
C VAL A 453 -15.69 14.54 -1.07
N GLN A 454 -16.57 13.88 -1.84
CA GLN A 454 -16.49 13.87 -3.32
C GLN A 454 -16.56 15.29 -3.90
N LYS A 455 -17.40 16.17 -3.34
CA LYS A 455 -17.51 17.57 -3.76
C LYS A 455 -16.30 18.41 -3.36
N MET A 456 -15.73 18.19 -2.17
CA MET A 456 -14.57 18.95 -1.67
C MET A 456 -13.27 18.52 -2.35
N MET A 457 -13.12 17.22 -2.59
CA MET A 457 -11.96 16.57 -3.19
C MET A 457 -12.24 16.20 -4.66
N ALA A 458 -12.96 17.06 -5.38
CA ALA A 458 -13.39 16.79 -6.75
C ALA A 458 -12.21 16.62 -7.72
N VAL A 459 -12.35 15.71 -8.70
CA VAL A 459 -11.30 15.44 -9.68
C VAL A 459 -10.97 16.70 -10.50
N PRO A 460 -9.69 17.10 -10.63
CA PRO A 460 -9.31 18.23 -11.45
C PRO A 460 -9.74 18.05 -12.91
N LYS A 461 -10.37 19.08 -13.49
CA LYS A 461 -10.61 19.11 -14.93
C LYS A 461 -9.28 19.16 -15.65
N GLN A 462 -8.99 18.14 -16.48
CA GLN A 462 -7.88 18.23 -17.43
C GLN A 462 -8.15 19.40 -18.38
N GLY A 463 -7.09 20.16 -18.71
CA GLY A 463 -7.19 21.28 -19.63
C GLY A 463 -7.58 20.83 -21.04
N GLN A 464 -8.35 21.67 -21.73
CA GLN A 464 -8.58 21.59 -23.17
C GLN A 464 -7.44 22.26 -23.93
#